data_AF-A0A4Q4T6R0-F1
#
_entry.id   AF-A0A4Q4T6R0-F1
#
_cell.length_a   1.000
_cell.length_b   1.000
_cell.length_c   1.000
_cell.angle_alpha   90.00
_cell.angle_beta   90.00
_cell.angle_gamma   90.00
#
_symmetry.space_group_name_H-M   'P 1'
#
loop_
_entity.id
_entity.type
_entity.pdbx_description
1 polymer ?
#
loop_
_entity_poly.entity_id
_entity_poly.type
_entity_poly.pdbx_seq_one_letter_code
_entity_poly.pdbx_strand_id
1 'polypeptide(L)'
;MKWLAPPDPSTNFNKAREQYRQGAGQWLLESDAYSTWNTNPNSFLWLHSLSRCGKTIMSSTIIADLENNAASSWSLLYFYFDFNEVDKRPLRKAVPHEDE
;
A
#
# COMPACT_ATOMS: atom_id res chain seq x y z
N MET A 1 -16.27 21.40 -5.08
CA MET A 1 -15.50 20.55 -4.16
C MET A 1 -15.18 19.22 -4.85
N LYS A 2 -14.09 19.18 -5.63
CA LYS A 2 -13.45 17.94 -6.12
C LYS A 2 -11.96 17.94 -5.74
N TRP A 3 -11.67 18.50 -4.57
CA TRP A 3 -10.36 18.41 -3.95
C TRP A 3 -10.35 17.08 -3.20
N LEU A 4 -9.42 16.19 -3.55
CA LEU A 4 -9.41 14.76 -3.24
C LEU A 4 -10.52 13.93 -3.92
N ALA A 5 -10.36 13.68 -5.22
CA ALA A 5 -11.00 12.53 -5.88
C ALA A 5 -9.93 11.50 -6.27
N PRO A 6 -9.20 10.90 -5.30
CA PRO A 6 -8.27 9.84 -5.61
C PRO A 6 -9.03 8.64 -6.19
N PRO A 7 -8.49 7.97 -7.22
CA PRO A 7 -9.05 6.72 -7.71
C PRO A 7 -9.24 5.72 -6.56
N ASP A 8 -10.38 5.02 -6.55
CA ASP A 8 -10.67 4.02 -5.54
C ASP A 8 -9.57 2.92 -5.52
N PRO A 9 -8.82 2.79 -4.40
CA PRO A 9 -7.75 1.81 -4.29
C PRO A 9 -8.28 0.39 -4.00
N SER A 10 -9.56 0.25 -3.63
CA SER A 10 -10.18 -1.02 -3.26
C SER A 10 -10.11 -2.05 -4.40
N THR A 11 -10.27 -1.61 -5.65
CA THR A 11 -10.19 -2.48 -6.83
C THR A 11 -8.85 -3.21 -6.94
N ASN A 12 -7.74 -2.51 -6.72
CA ASN A 12 -6.40 -3.11 -6.80
C ASN A 12 -6.11 -3.99 -5.59
N PHE A 13 -6.53 -3.54 -4.41
CA PHE A 13 -6.41 -4.31 -3.18
C PHE A 13 -7.18 -5.64 -3.29
N ASN A 14 -8.46 -5.59 -3.65
CA ASN A 14 -9.33 -6.77 -3.78
C ASN A 14 -8.78 -7.76 -4.80
N LYS A 15 -8.38 -7.31 -6.00
CA LYS A 15 -7.72 -8.17 -7.00
C LYS A 15 -6.46 -8.84 -6.45
N ALA A 16 -5.66 -8.12 -5.66
CA ALA A 16 -4.48 -8.69 -5.03
C ALA A 16 -4.82 -9.69 -3.92
N ARG A 17 -5.91 -9.46 -3.17
CA ARG A 17 -6.43 -10.39 -2.15
C ARG A 17 -7.05 -11.65 -2.75
N GLU A 18 -7.67 -11.57 -3.93
CA GLU A 18 -8.15 -12.75 -4.67
C GLU A 18 -7.00 -13.66 -5.13
N GLN A 19 -5.87 -13.06 -5.53
CA GLN A 19 -4.68 -13.79 -5.98
C GLN A 19 -3.77 -14.22 -4.81
N TYR A 20 -4.04 -13.72 -3.61
CA TYR A 20 -3.27 -14.03 -2.42
C TYR A 20 -3.39 -15.52 -2.07
N ARG A 21 -2.25 -16.16 -1.86
CA ARG A 21 -2.17 -17.50 -1.27
C ARG A 21 -1.78 -17.36 0.19
N GLN A 22 -2.39 -18.16 1.06
CA GLN A 22 -2.06 -18.16 2.49
C GLN A 22 -0.55 -18.27 2.71
N GLY A 23 -0.01 -17.37 3.53
CA GLY A 23 1.44 -17.28 3.82
C GLY A 23 2.25 -16.43 2.82
N ALA A 24 1.66 -15.96 1.72
CA ALA A 24 2.36 -15.10 0.77
C ALA A 24 2.77 -13.77 1.42
N GLY A 25 4.06 -13.42 1.34
CA GLY A 25 4.58 -12.21 1.96
C GLY A 25 4.66 -12.23 3.49
N GLN A 26 4.42 -13.38 4.14
CA GLN A 26 4.58 -13.50 5.60
C GLN A 26 6.04 -13.26 6.02
N TRP A 27 7.00 -13.73 5.23
CA TRP A 27 8.44 -13.45 5.42
C TRP A 27 8.76 -11.96 5.52
N LEU A 28 7.95 -11.10 4.89
CA LEU A 28 8.12 -9.66 4.94
C LEU A 28 7.62 -9.09 6.27
N LEU A 29 6.44 -9.52 6.73
CA LEU A 29 5.88 -9.09 8.02
C LEU A 29 6.75 -9.54 9.21
N GLU A 30 7.42 -10.68 9.06
CA GLU A 30 8.37 -11.21 10.05
C GLU A 30 9.77 -10.58 9.96
N SER A 31 10.02 -9.70 8.99
CA SER A 31 11.35 -9.11 8.81
C SER A 31 11.62 -7.94 9.75
N ASP A 32 12.87 -7.83 10.19
CA ASP A 32 13.34 -6.68 11.00
C ASP A 32 13.14 -5.34 10.27
N ALA A 33 13.25 -5.34 8.95
CA ALA A 33 13.05 -4.15 8.13
C ALA A 33 11.60 -3.64 8.20
N TYR A 34 10.62 -4.55 8.14
CA TYR A 34 9.21 -4.20 8.30
C TYR A 34 8.91 -3.72 9.71
N SER A 35 9.38 -4.46 10.73
CA SER A 35 9.20 -4.10 12.13
C SER A 35 9.75 -2.70 12.43
N THR A 36 11.00 -2.44 12.02
CA THR A 36 11.67 -1.14 12.20
C THR A 36 10.94 -0.01 11.49
N TRP A 37 10.42 -0.25 10.29
CA TRP A 37 9.63 0.74 9.56
C TRP A 37 8.29 1.03 10.26
N ASN A 38 7.58 -0.01 10.68
CA ASN A 38 6.25 0.13 11.27
C ASN A 38 6.27 0.81 12.65
N THR A 39 7.33 0.63 13.44
CA THR A 39 7.44 1.24 14.78
C THR A 39 8.01 2.66 14.77
N ASN A 40 8.77 3.03 13.73
CA ASN A 40 9.45 4.33 13.69
C ASN A 40 8.65 5.36 12.89
N PRO A 41 8.26 6.50 13.49
CA PRO A 41 7.57 7.56 12.76
C PRO A 41 8.48 8.16 11.67
N ASN A 42 7.87 8.61 10.58
CA ASN A 42 8.56 9.23 9.42
C ASN A 42 9.64 8.34 8.78
N SER A 43 9.46 7.02 8.82
CA SER A 43 10.39 6.06 8.23
C SER A 43 9.93 5.62 6.83
N PHE A 44 10.85 5.02 6.06
CA PHE A 44 10.61 4.59 4.68
C PHE A 44 11.07 3.14 4.46
N LEU A 45 10.19 2.31 3.90
CA LEU A 45 10.49 0.93 3.52
C LEU A 45 10.50 0.79 2.00
N TRP A 46 11.63 0.35 1.45
CA TRP A 46 11.78 0.09 0.02
C TRP A 46 11.81 -1.40 -0.27
N LEU A 47 10.77 -1.90 -0.95
CA LEU A 47 10.67 -3.31 -1.34
C LEU A 47 11.24 -3.53 -2.74
N HIS A 48 12.45 -4.09 -2.81
CA HIS A 48 12.98 -4.59 -4.06
C HIS A 48 12.43 -6.00 -4.32
N SER A 49 11.90 -6.24 -5.52
CA SER A 49 11.64 -7.60 -5.98
C SER A 49 11.88 -7.69 -7.47
N LEU A 50 12.23 -8.89 -7.94
CA LEU A 50 12.37 -9.16 -9.36
C LEU A 50 11.04 -8.85 -10.06
N SER A 51 11.10 -8.33 -11.28
CA SER A 51 9.90 -8.05 -12.06
C SER A 51 9.07 -9.34 -12.17
N ARG A 52 7.75 -9.24 -11.92
CA ARG A 52 6.76 -10.35 -11.83
C ARG A 52 6.61 -11.06 -10.47
N CYS A 53 7.40 -10.79 -9.45
CA CYS A 53 7.29 -11.46 -8.14
C CYS A 53 6.15 -10.96 -7.23
N GLY A 54 4.95 -10.68 -7.75
CA GLY A 54 3.78 -10.42 -6.90
C GLY A 54 3.91 -9.18 -6.00
N LYS A 55 4.56 -8.11 -6.47
CA LYS A 55 4.67 -6.82 -5.75
C LYS A 55 3.33 -6.35 -5.19
N THR A 56 2.28 -6.43 -6.00
CA THR A 56 0.92 -6.06 -5.62
C THR A 56 0.38 -6.91 -4.47
N ILE A 57 0.70 -8.21 -4.44
CA ILE A 57 0.34 -9.12 -3.35
C ILE A 57 1.10 -8.74 -2.08
N MET A 58 2.40 -8.42 -2.16
CA MET A 58 3.17 -7.97 -1.00
C MET A 58 2.65 -6.65 -0.43
N SER A 59 2.31 -5.68 -1.30
CA SER A 59 1.70 -4.43 -0.86
C SER A 59 0.33 -4.65 -0.21
N SER A 60 -0.52 -5.55 -0.75
CA SER A 60 -1.81 -5.87 -0.13
C SER A 60 -1.67 -6.62 1.19
N THR A 61 -0.62 -7.43 1.36
CA THR A 61 -0.28 -8.07 2.64
C THR A 61 0.07 -7.02 3.70
N ILE A 62 0.89 -6.02 3.38
CA ILE A 62 1.21 -4.92 4.31
C ILE A 62 -0.04 -4.13 4.67
N ILE A 63 -0.84 -3.73 3.68
CA ILE A 63 -2.07 -2.95 3.92
C ILE A 63 -3.01 -3.72 4.85
N ALA A 64 -3.23 -5.01 4.58
CA ALA A 64 -4.09 -5.84 5.41
C ALA A 64 -3.56 -6.00 6.85
N ASP A 65 -2.23 -6.10 7.04
CA ASP A 65 -1.64 -6.16 8.39
C ASP A 65 -1.88 -4.85 9.16
N LEU A 66 -1.67 -3.70 8.51
CA LEU A 66 -1.88 -2.38 9.08
C LEU A 66 -3.36 -2.12 9.40
N GLU A 67 -4.30 -2.54 8.54
CA GLU A 67 -5.74 -2.45 8.79
C GLU A 67 -6.19 -3.29 10.00
N ASN A 68 -5.59 -4.47 10.18
CA ASN A 68 -5.92 -5.37 11.28
C ASN A 68 -5.27 -4.96 12.61
N ASN A 69 -4.30 -4.05 12.58
CA ASN A 69 -3.66 -3.54 13.79
C ASN A 69 -4.56 -2.52 14.50
N ALA A 70 -5.59 -3.02 15.18
CA ALA A 70 -6.61 -2.24 15.90
C ALA A 70 -6.06 -1.42 17.09
N ALA A 71 -4.80 -1.61 17.47
CA ALA A 71 -4.13 -0.84 18.53
C ALA A 71 -3.52 0.48 18.01
N SER A 72 -3.51 0.69 16.69
CA SER A 72 -2.88 1.85 16.06
C SER A 72 -3.73 3.11 16.23
N SER A 73 -3.14 4.20 16.75
CA SER A 73 -3.80 5.51 16.85
C SER A 73 -3.77 6.32 15.55
N TRP A 74 -3.50 5.69 14.41
CA TRP A 74 -3.25 6.34 13.13
C TRP A 74 -4.27 5.93 12.07
N SER A 75 -4.57 6.84 11.14
CA SER A 75 -5.39 6.54 9.96
C SER A 75 -4.50 6.04 8.82
N LEU A 76 -4.86 4.91 8.22
CA LEU A 76 -4.14 4.35 7.07
C LEU A 76 -4.64 4.98 5.76
N LEU A 77 -3.72 5.51 4.97
CA LEU A 77 -3.95 5.93 3.59
C LEU A 77 -3.04 5.11 2.68
N TYR A 78 -3.61 4.55 1.62
CA TYR A 78 -2.84 3.80 0.62
C TYR A 78 -3.35 4.08 -0.80
N PHE A 79 -2.44 3.96 -1.76
CA PHE A 79 -2.72 4.18 -3.17
C PHE A 79 -1.94 3.19 -4.05
N TYR A 80 -2.58 2.70 -5.11
CA TYR A 80 -1.94 1.86 -6.11
C TYR A 80 -1.67 2.65 -7.38
N PHE A 81 -0.39 2.71 -7.79
CA PHE A 81 -0.02 3.18 -9.11
C PHE A 81 -0.21 2.06 -10.13
N ASP A 82 -1.34 2.09 -10.83
CA ASP A 82 -1.68 1.12 -11.86
C ASP A 82 -1.47 1.70 -13.25
N PHE A 83 -0.48 1.18 -13.98
CA PHE A 83 -0.20 1.62 -15.34
C PHE A 83 -1.30 1.27 -16.34
N ASN A 84 -2.19 0.32 -16.02
CA ASN A 84 -3.33 -0.03 -16.87
C ASN A 84 -4.50 0.95 -16.74
N GLU A 85 -4.60 1.69 -15.63
CA GLU A 85 -5.66 2.68 -15.39
C GLU A 85 -5.08 4.10 -15.48
N VAL A 86 -5.48 4.87 -16.49
CA VAL A 86 -4.91 6.20 -16.80
C VAL A 86 -4.95 7.15 -15.60
N ASP A 87 -6.04 7.10 -14.83
CA ASP A 87 -6.24 7.95 -13.67
C ASP A 87 -5.38 7.56 -12.46
N LYS A 88 -4.83 6.34 -12.43
CA LYS A 88 -3.97 5.83 -11.35
C LYS A 88 -2.47 6.02 -11.59
N ARG A 89 -2.08 6.61 -12.71
CA ARG A 89 -0.67 6.82 -13.06
C ARG A 89 0.00 8.01 -12.37
N PRO A 90 -0.64 9.19 -12.25
CA PRO A 90 0.09 10.39 -11.90
C PRO A 90 0.12 10.64 -10.37
N LEU A 91 1.31 10.93 -9.83
CA LEU A 91 1.53 11.22 -8.39
C LEU A 91 0.63 12.33 -7.84
N ARG A 92 0.35 13.37 -8.64
CA ARG A 92 -0.56 14.48 -8.26
C ARG A 92 -1.98 14.03 -7.90
N LYS A 93 -2.39 12.82 -8.29
CA LYS A 93 -3.69 12.24 -7.93
C LYS A 93 -3.65 11.50 -6.59
N ALA A 94 -2.47 11.24 -6.05
CA ALA A 94 -2.23 10.55 -4.78
C ALA A 94 -1.87 11.51 -3.63
N VAL A 95 -1.44 12.74 -3.92
CA VAL A 95 -1.03 13.73 -2.92
C VAL A 95 -2.11 14.82 -2.79
N PRO A 96 -2.49 15.24 -1.57
CA PRO A 96 -3.31 16.43 -1.39
C PRO A 96 -2.59 17.64 -1.99
N HIS A 97 -3.23 18.36 -2.90
CA HIS A 97 -2.73 19.68 -3.27
C HIS A 97 -2.92 20.59 -2.06
N GLU A 98 -1.82 21.11 -1.49
CA GLU A 98 -1.86 22.28 -0.63
C GLU A 98 -2.18 23.47 -1.55
N ASP A 99 -3.35 24.08 -1.36
CA ASP A 99 -3.65 25.37 -1.96
C ASP A 99 -2.80 26.43 -1.22
N GLU A 100 -2.00 27.21 -1.96
CA GLU A 100 -1.33 28.44 -1.47
C GLU A 100 -2.35 29.51 -1.04
#